data_AF-A0ABD6WN45-F1
#
_entry.id   AF-A0ABD6WN45-F1
#
_cell.length_a   1.000
_cell.length_b   1.000
_cell.length_c   1.000
_cell.angle_alpha   90.00
_cell.angle_beta   90.00
_cell.angle_gamma   90.00
#
_symmetry.space_group_name_H-M   'P 1'
#
loop_
_entity.id
_entity.type
_entity.pdbx_description
1 polymer ?
#
loop_
_entity_poly.entity_id
_entity_poly.type
_entity_poly.pdbx_seq_one_letter_code
_entity_poly.pdbx_strand_id
1 'polypeptide(L)'
;MAGLDAGPPGVPVTAAGYRLAVLGAPIAHSKSPALHAAAYRVLGLDWSYRAVETTEETLAEVVSGEPWHGLSLTMPLKHAVRPLLAEEDAVARVTGAVNTVLVDRSGPAPRLRGFNTDVAGIVRALAEAGVVSAERVQVLGGGATAASALAAAAGLGAARVDLVLRTASRAAELAPLAESLGVSLSVHSFGDWSTGAPLVISTLPGGAADNLDVPDAAVAGSTLFDVAYSPWPSALARRWEQGGSPVVSGLGMLLHQALVQVRIFVGGDPALPLEREDEVLAAMRRAVSAGPAH
;
A
#
# COMPACT_ATOMS: atom_id res chain seq x y z
N MET A 1 -42.14 21.05 6.96
CA MET A 1 -41.57 20.32 5.81
C MET A 1 -40.11 20.67 5.70
N ALA A 2 -39.24 19.81 6.22
CA ALA A 2 -37.80 19.84 5.94
C ALA A 2 -37.39 18.37 5.88
N GLY A 3 -37.02 17.92 4.67
CA GLY A 3 -36.59 16.56 4.40
C GLY A 3 -35.24 16.32 5.06
N LEU A 4 -35.16 15.22 5.82
CA LEU A 4 -33.90 14.64 6.24
C LEU A 4 -33.31 13.93 5.01
N ASP A 5 -32.15 14.42 4.62
CA ASP A 5 -31.32 13.90 3.55
C ASP A 5 -30.87 12.48 3.94
N ALA A 6 -31.39 11.47 3.24
CA ALA A 6 -30.95 10.10 3.39
C ALA A 6 -29.62 9.99 2.63
N GLY A 7 -28.52 9.74 3.36
CA GLY A 7 -27.23 9.40 2.75
C GLY A 7 -27.36 8.24 1.77
N PRO A 8 -26.39 8.09 0.83
CA PRO A 8 -26.49 7.08 -0.22
C PRO A 8 -26.67 5.68 0.39
N PRO A 9 -27.53 4.84 -0.21
CA PRO A 9 -27.77 3.49 0.31
C PRO A 9 -26.46 2.70 0.26
N GLY A 10 -25.96 2.33 1.45
CA GLY A 10 -24.86 1.38 1.57
C GLY A 10 -25.22 0.07 0.86
N VAL A 11 -24.25 -0.53 0.18
CA VAL A 11 -24.42 -1.84 -0.45
C VAL A 11 -24.90 -2.82 0.63
N PRO A 12 -26.02 -3.54 0.43
CA PRO A 12 -26.52 -4.47 1.43
C PRO A 12 -25.43 -5.51 1.73
N VAL A 13 -25.00 -5.58 2.99
CA VAL A 13 -24.02 -6.54 3.52
C VAL A 13 -24.68 -7.92 3.63
N THR A 14 -25.15 -8.47 2.53
CA THR A 14 -25.51 -9.89 2.38
C THR A 14 -25.46 -10.28 0.91
N ALA A 15 -24.28 -10.66 0.43
CA ALA A 15 -24.16 -11.51 -0.74
C ALA A 15 -23.17 -12.62 -0.37
N ALA A 16 -23.69 -13.81 -0.12
CA ALA A 16 -22.87 -15.01 -0.10
C ALA A 16 -22.18 -15.16 -1.47
N GLY A 17 -20.92 -15.59 -1.48
CA GLY A 17 -20.24 -15.96 -2.71
C GLY A 17 -19.55 -14.84 -3.49
N TYR A 18 -19.24 -13.68 -2.88
CA TYR A 18 -18.36 -12.71 -3.52
C TYR A 18 -16.95 -13.26 -3.74
N ARG A 19 -16.42 -12.96 -4.92
CA ARG A 19 -15.09 -13.37 -5.36
C ARG A 19 -14.17 -12.17 -5.37
N LEU A 20 -13.08 -12.27 -4.65
CA LEU A 20 -12.02 -11.28 -4.62
C LEU A 20 -10.68 -11.95 -4.91
N ALA A 21 -9.72 -11.15 -5.34
CA ALA A 21 -8.37 -11.63 -5.55
C ALA A 21 -7.32 -10.54 -5.34
N VAL A 22 -6.08 -10.97 -5.10
CA VAL A 22 -4.90 -10.16 -5.36
C VAL A 22 -4.33 -10.58 -6.70
N LEU A 23 -4.11 -9.61 -7.59
CA LEU A 23 -3.50 -9.79 -8.90
C LEU A 23 -2.06 -9.28 -8.90
N GLY A 24 -1.16 -10.00 -9.56
CA GLY A 24 0.22 -9.56 -9.79
C GLY A 24 1.11 -10.67 -10.33
N ALA A 25 2.37 -10.35 -10.60
CA ALA A 25 3.37 -11.32 -11.05
C ALA A 25 4.77 -10.93 -10.55
N PRO A 26 5.46 -11.78 -9.78
CA PRO A 26 4.98 -13.04 -9.20
C PRO A 26 4.01 -12.81 -8.03
N ILE A 27 3.09 -13.76 -7.77
CA ILE A 27 2.08 -13.62 -6.70
C ILE A 27 2.05 -14.75 -5.67
N ALA A 28 2.74 -15.86 -5.92
CA ALA A 28 2.63 -17.09 -5.12
C ALA A 28 2.90 -16.90 -3.61
N HIS A 29 3.74 -15.93 -3.24
CA HIS A 29 4.11 -15.65 -1.85
C HIS A 29 3.27 -14.55 -1.18
N SER A 30 2.20 -14.08 -1.82
CA SER A 30 1.34 -13.05 -1.24
C SER A 30 0.69 -13.55 0.05
N LYS A 31 0.80 -12.75 1.12
CA LYS A 31 0.09 -13.00 2.39
C LYS A 31 -1.33 -12.42 2.41
N SER A 32 -1.73 -11.65 1.39
CA SER A 32 -3.06 -11.02 1.32
C SER A 32 -4.22 -12.02 1.43
N PRO A 33 -4.19 -13.23 0.83
CA PRO A 33 -5.26 -14.21 1.01
C PRO A 33 -5.51 -14.58 2.47
N ALA A 34 -4.46 -14.75 3.28
CA ALA A 34 -4.60 -15.07 4.70
C ALA A 34 -5.19 -13.88 5.50
N LEU A 35 -4.77 -12.65 5.18
CA LEU A 35 -5.31 -11.43 5.79
C LEU A 35 -6.81 -11.28 5.51
N HIS A 36 -7.21 -11.32 4.24
CA HIS A 36 -8.61 -11.14 3.86
C HIS A 36 -9.50 -12.29 4.38
N ALA A 37 -9.03 -13.54 4.34
CA ALA A 37 -9.78 -14.66 4.90
C ALA A 37 -10.01 -14.51 6.42
N ALA A 38 -9.03 -14.00 7.16
CA ALA A 38 -9.18 -13.72 8.59
C ALA A 38 -10.20 -12.60 8.84
N ALA A 39 -10.14 -11.52 8.06
CA ALA A 39 -11.08 -10.40 8.16
C ALA A 39 -12.53 -10.85 7.89
N TYR A 40 -12.76 -11.59 6.81
CA TYR A 40 -14.09 -12.05 6.42
C TYR A 40 -14.69 -13.03 7.42
N ARG A 41 -13.87 -13.89 8.03
CA ARG A 41 -14.32 -14.77 9.13
C ARG A 41 -14.83 -13.98 10.33
N VAL A 42 -14.13 -12.91 10.73
CA VAL A 42 -14.56 -12.05 11.83
C VAL A 42 -15.88 -11.35 11.48
N LEU A 43 -16.00 -10.86 10.26
CA LEU A 43 -17.20 -10.14 9.77
C LEU A 43 -18.38 -11.06 9.43
N GLY A 44 -18.21 -12.39 9.47
CA GLY A 44 -19.27 -13.34 9.08
C GLY A 44 -19.57 -13.33 7.58
N LEU A 45 -18.62 -12.92 6.75
CA LEU A 45 -18.77 -12.82 5.29
C LEU A 45 -18.29 -14.11 4.61
N ASP A 46 -19.18 -14.76 3.86
CA ASP A 46 -18.87 -15.92 3.02
C ASP A 46 -18.25 -15.48 1.68
N TRP A 47 -17.09 -14.83 1.77
CA TRP A 47 -16.37 -14.26 0.63
C TRP A 47 -15.07 -15.01 0.41
N SER A 48 -14.74 -15.23 -0.87
CA SER A 48 -13.48 -15.85 -1.27
C SER A 48 -12.44 -14.80 -1.64
N TYR A 49 -11.18 -15.02 -1.25
CA TYR A 49 -10.05 -14.20 -1.66
C TYR A 49 -8.87 -15.09 -2.05
N ARG A 50 -8.37 -14.95 -3.28
CA ARG A 50 -7.24 -15.77 -3.78
C ARG A 50 -6.14 -14.94 -4.43
N ALA A 51 -4.97 -15.53 -4.59
CA ALA A 51 -3.93 -14.99 -5.44
C ALA A 51 -4.14 -15.47 -6.88
N VAL A 52 -4.04 -14.56 -7.85
CA VAL A 52 -4.11 -14.89 -9.28
C VAL A 52 -2.90 -14.26 -9.95
N GLU A 53 -2.12 -15.09 -10.64
CA GLU A 53 -0.96 -14.61 -11.38
C GLU A 53 -1.43 -13.84 -12.60
N THR A 54 -0.97 -12.60 -12.75
CA THR A 54 -1.46 -11.66 -13.75
C THR A 54 -0.37 -10.68 -14.12
N THR A 55 -0.09 -10.57 -15.42
CA THR A 55 0.86 -9.61 -15.99
C THR A 55 0.09 -8.41 -16.54
N GLU A 56 0.79 -7.37 -17.00
CA GLU A 56 0.12 -6.21 -17.59
C GLU A 56 -0.66 -6.60 -18.85
N GLU A 57 -0.15 -7.55 -19.63
CA GLU A 57 -0.75 -8.04 -20.87
C GLU A 57 -2.02 -8.84 -20.63
N THR A 58 -2.08 -9.64 -19.56
CA THR A 58 -3.24 -10.48 -19.23
C THR A 58 -4.25 -9.80 -18.34
N LEU A 59 -3.96 -8.58 -17.84
CA LEU A 59 -4.77 -7.87 -16.87
C LEU A 59 -6.23 -7.68 -17.33
N ALA A 60 -6.44 -7.18 -18.54
CA ALA A 60 -7.78 -6.91 -19.04
C ALA A 60 -8.63 -8.18 -19.17
N GLU A 61 -8.01 -9.28 -19.61
CA GLU A 61 -8.65 -10.60 -19.69
C GLU A 61 -9.07 -11.08 -18.29
N VAL A 62 -8.14 -11.08 -17.33
CA VAL A 62 -8.41 -11.55 -15.96
C VAL A 62 -9.49 -10.71 -15.27
N VAL A 63 -9.46 -9.38 -15.43
CA VAL A 63 -10.46 -8.47 -14.86
C VAL A 63 -11.85 -8.72 -15.44
N SER A 64 -11.96 -9.07 -16.73
CA SER A 64 -13.24 -9.33 -17.39
C SER A 64 -13.73 -10.78 -17.29
N GLY A 65 -12.84 -11.73 -17.00
CA GLY A 65 -13.11 -13.17 -17.08
C GLY A 65 -13.94 -13.75 -15.93
N GLU A 66 -14.15 -13.01 -14.84
CA GLU A 66 -14.92 -13.47 -13.68
C GLU A 66 -15.78 -12.37 -13.08
N PRO A 67 -16.87 -12.74 -12.37
CA PRO A 67 -17.74 -11.79 -11.67
C PRO A 67 -17.07 -11.32 -10.37
N TRP A 68 -15.95 -10.61 -10.48
CA TRP A 68 -15.26 -10.05 -9.34
C TRP A 68 -16.14 -9.06 -8.57
N HIS A 69 -15.97 -9.06 -7.25
CA HIS A 69 -16.46 -8.02 -6.35
C HIS A 69 -15.40 -6.96 -6.12
N GLY A 70 -14.15 -7.38 -5.90
CA GLY A 70 -13.02 -6.48 -5.73
C GLY A 70 -11.68 -7.15 -5.96
N LEU A 71 -10.69 -6.36 -6.33
CA LEU A 71 -9.35 -6.80 -6.68
C LEU A 71 -8.33 -5.94 -5.94
N SER A 72 -7.38 -6.56 -5.25
CA SER A 72 -6.15 -5.88 -4.85
C SER A 72 -5.11 -6.05 -5.96
N LEU A 73 -4.24 -5.07 -6.16
CA LEU A 73 -3.23 -5.09 -7.21
C LEU A 73 -1.85 -4.89 -6.60
N THR A 74 -0.91 -5.73 -6.98
CA THR A 74 0.51 -5.55 -6.70
C THR A 74 1.30 -5.39 -7.99
N MET A 75 2.63 -5.31 -7.90
CA MET A 75 3.51 -5.26 -9.05
C MET A 75 3.17 -6.37 -10.08
N PRO A 76 3.16 -6.07 -11.39
CA PRO A 76 3.40 -4.77 -12.02
C PRO A 76 2.15 -3.88 -12.21
N LEU A 77 0.98 -4.29 -11.71
CA LEU A 77 -0.32 -3.85 -12.23
C LEU A 77 -0.83 -2.49 -11.75
N LYS A 78 -0.16 -1.84 -10.79
CA LYS A 78 -0.68 -0.65 -10.10
C LYS A 78 -0.88 0.57 -11.01
N HIS A 79 -0.14 0.64 -12.13
CA HIS A 79 -0.36 1.65 -13.16
C HIS A 79 -1.17 1.08 -14.35
N ALA A 80 -0.97 -0.19 -14.69
CA ALA A 80 -1.58 -0.84 -15.85
C ALA A 80 -3.11 -0.94 -15.77
N VAL A 81 -3.70 -0.94 -14.57
CA VAL A 81 -5.16 -1.03 -14.42
C VAL A 81 -5.91 0.24 -14.81
N ARG A 82 -5.24 1.41 -14.76
CA ARG A 82 -5.91 2.73 -14.85
C ARG A 82 -6.79 2.91 -16.09
N PRO A 83 -6.39 2.45 -17.30
CA PRO A 83 -7.23 2.53 -18.48
C PRO A 83 -8.56 1.74 -18.39
N LEU A 84 -8.66 0.80 -17.45
CA LEU A 84 -9.88 0.00 -17.22
C LEU A 84 -10.85 0.66 -16.24
N LEU A 85 -10.42 1.70 -15.53
CA LEU A 85 -11.19 2.31 -14.44
C LEU A 85 -12.21 3.32 -14.98
N ALA A 86 -13.40 3.30 -14.40
CA ALA A 86 -14.39 4.36 -14.62
C ALA A 86 -14.10 5.59 -13.77
N GLU A 87 -13.54 5.39 -12.58
CA GLU A 87 -13.17 6.45 -11.65
C GLU A 87 -12.01 6.02 -10.74
N GLU A 88 -11.26 7.01 -10.27
CA GLU A 88 -10.17 6.86 -9.30
C GLU A 88 -10.40 7.83 -8.13
N ASP A 89 -10.13 7.35 -6.91
CA ASP A 89 -10.11 8.20 -5.72
C ASP A 89 -9.02 9.28 -5.79
N ALA A 90 -9.11 10.28 -4.91
CA ALA A 90 -8.16 11.39 -4.90
C ALA A 90 -6.71 10.91 -4.67
N VAL A 91 -6.51 9.91 -3.80
CA VAL A 91 -5.16 9.38 -3.50
C VAL A 91 -4.60 8.64 -4.71
N ALA A 92 -5.37 7.78 -5.36
CA ALA A 92 -4.97 7.09 -6.59
C ALA A 92 -4.63 8.07 -7.71
N ARG A 93 -5.43 9.12 -7.89
CA ARG A 93 -5.19 10.13 -8.93
C ARG A 93 -3.89 10.89 -8.71
N VAL A 94 -3.66 11.35 -7.47
CA VAL A 94 -2.45 12.11 -7.11
C VAL A 94 -1.21 11.24 -7.20
N THR A 95 -1.24 10.03 -6.63
CA THR A 95 -0.09 9.11 -6.67
C THR A 95 0.12 8.44 -8.04
N GLY A 96 -0.88 8.49 -8.91
CA GLY A 96 -0.89 7.77 -10.18
C GLY A 96 -0.92 6.25 -10.05
N ALA A 97 -1.12 5.71 -8.84
CA ALA A 97 -1.05 4.29 -8.53
C ALA A 97 -2.38 3.80 -7.93
N VAL A 98 -2.88 2.66 -8.42
CA VAL A 98 -4.10 2.01 -7.92
C VAL A 98 -3.73 0.63 -7.42
N ASN A 99 -3.94 0.35 -6.13
CA ASN A 99 -3.68 -0.96 -5.55
C ASN A 99 -4.97 -1.71 -5.16
N THR A 100 -6.14 -1.10 -5.37
CA THR A 100 -7.43 -1.63 -4.95
C THR A 100 -8.50 -1.24 -5.96
N VAL A 101 -9.33 -2.17 -6.40
CA VAL A 101 -10.43 -1.97 -7.35
C VAL A 101 -11.71 -2.55 -6.78
N LEU A 102 -12.77 -1.77 -6.76
CA LEU A 102 -14.13 -2.22 -6.41
C LEU A 102 -15.00 -2.24 -7.66
N VAL A 103 -15.78 -3.30 -7.82
CA VAL A 103 -16.79 -3.39 -8.90
C VAL A 103 -18.11 -2.83 -8.39
N ASP A 104 -18.41 -1.58 -8.76
CA ASP A 104 -19.68 -0.94 -8.44
C ASP A 104 -20.77 -1.41 -9.43
N ARG A 105 -21.83 -2.01 -8.88
CA ARG A 105 -22.98 -2.55 -9.63
C ARG A 105 -24.28 -1.81 -9.35
N SER A 106 -24.21 -0.61 -8.73
CA SER A 106 -25.38 0.23 -8.47
C SER A 106 -26.00 0.82 -9.75
N GLY A 107 -25.21 0.91 -10.83
CA GLY A 107 -25.62 1.48 -12.11
C GLY A 107 -26.09 0.44 -13.15
N PRO A 108 -26.43 0.90 -14.37
CA PRO A 108 -26.92 0.03 -15.44
C PRO A 108 -25.85 -0.93 -15.99
N ALA A 109 -24.57 -0.62 -15.79
CA ALA A 109 -23.45 -1.47 -16.11
C ALA A 109 -22.42 -1.43 -14.97
N PRO A 110 -21.66 -2.52 -14.73
CA PRO A 110 -20.59 -2.53 -13.73
C PRO A 110 -19.54 -1.45 -14.03
N ARG A 111 -19.15 -0.69 -13.00
CA ARG A 111 -18.08 0.32 -13.08
C ARG A 111 -16.93 -0.08 -12.16
N LEU A 112 -15.69 0.01 -12.67
CA LEU A 112 -14.50 -0.22 -11.85
C LEU A 112 -14.09 1.08 -11.16
N ARG A 113 -14.10 1.09 -9.83
CA ARG A 113 -13.65 2.20 -8.99
C ARG A 113 -12.27 1.86 -8.44
N GLY A 114 -11.25 2.65 -8.75
CA GLY A 114 -9.89 2.46 -8.28
C GLY A 114 -9.55 3.28 -7.05
N PHE A 115 -8.76 2.69 -6.15
CA PHE A 115 -8.29 3.31 -4.91
C PHE A 115 -6.80 3.02 -4.67
N ASN A 116 -6.15 3.91 -3.93
CA ASN A 116 -4.84 3.67 -3.34
C ASN A 116 -4.90 3.58 -1.81
N THR A 117 -4.66 2.38 -1.27
CA THR A 117 -4.59 2.12 0.17
C THR A 117 -3.16 2.00 0.71
N ASP A 118 -2.14 2.07 -0.15
CA ASP A 118 -0.74 2.02 0.26
C ASP A 118 -0.40 3.19 1.17
N VAL A 119 -0.82 4.42 0.82
CA VAL A 119 -0.54 5.63 1.61
C VAL A 119 -1.04 5.48 3.06
N ALA A 120 -2.29 5.05 3.23
CA ALA A 120 -2.86 4.79 4.54
C ALA A 120 -2.13 3.65 5.27
N GLY A 121 -1.71 2.61 4.54
CA GLY A 121 -0.90 1.52 5.07
C GLY A 121 0.44 1.99 5.64
N ILE A 122 1.15 2.86 4.92
CA ILE A 122 2.44 3.44 5.33
C ILE A 122 2.25 4.31 6.58
N VAL A 123 1.32 5.26 6.55
CA VAL A 123 1.09 6.21 7.65
C VAL A 123 0.70 5.47 8.94
N ARG A 124 -0.21 4.49 8.86
CA ARG A 124 -0.64 3.73 10.04
C ARG A 124 0.46 2.83 10.60
N ALA A 125 1.27 2.21 9.74
CA ALA A 125 2.40 1.39 10.17
C ALA A 125 3.47 2.23 10.89
N LEU A 126 3.76 3.43 10.38
CA LEU A 126 4.68 4.38 11.01
C LEU A 126 4.13 4.90 12.35
N ALA A 127 2.85 5.25 12.39
CA ALA A 127 2.19 5.71 13.62
C ALA A 127 2.20 4.63 14.72
N GLU A 128 1.97 3.35 14.39
CA GLU A 128 2.10 2.25 15.35
C GLU A 128 3.52 2.10 15.91
N ALA A 129 4.53 2.50 15.13
CA ALA A 129 5.93 2.53 15.56
C ALA A 129 6.33 3.84 16.27
N GLY A 130 5.39 4.75 16.51
CA GLY A 130 5.63 6.04 17.16
C GLY A 130 6.14 7.15 16.24
N VAL A 131 6.22 6.92 14.92
CA VAL A 131 6.61 7.93 13.94
C VAL A 131 5.36 8.62 13.41
N VAL A 132 5.00 9.75 14.01
CA VAL A 132 3.79 10.53 13.67
C VAL A 132 4.08 11.80 12.87
N SER A 133 5.35 12.21 12.78
CA SER A 133 5.78 13.37 12.01
C SER A 133 7.23 13.22 11.57
N ALA A 134 7.57 13.72 10.38
CA ALA A 134 8.95 13.80 9.91
C ALA A 134 9.09 14.97 8.92
N GLU A 135 9.83 16.02 9.31
CA GLU A 135 10.04 17.22 8.47
C GLU A 135 10.87 16.92 7.20
N ARG A 136 11.73 15.89 7.28
CA ARG A 136 12.56 15.41 6.19
C ARG A 136 12.51 13.90 6.09
N VAL A 137 12.31 13.38 4.88
CA VAL A 137 12.24 11.93 4.63
C VAL A 137 13.16 11.56 3.48
N GLN A 138 13.88 10.46 3.60
CA GLN A 138 14.60 9.87 2.47
C GLN A 138 13.79 8.71 1.92
N VAL A 139 13.52 8.68 0.61
CA VAL A 139 12.76 7.60 -0.04
C VAL A 139 13.69 6.84 -0.99
N LEU A 140 13.83 5.54 -0.79
CA LEU A 140 14.63 4.67 -1.67
C LEU A 140 13.72 3.99 -2.69
N GLY A 141 13.96 4.23 -3.98
CA GLY A 141 13.18 3.70 -5.08
C GLY A 141 12.36 4.75 -5.82
N GLY A 142 11.79 4.36 -6.97
CA GLY A 142 11.06 5.27 -7.86
C GLY A 142 9.94 4.57 -8.64
N GLY A 143 9.20 3.68 -7.99
CA GLY A 143 8.02 3.02 -8.58
C GLY A 143 6.71 3.49 -7.94
N ALA A 144 5.60 2.82 -8.24
CA ALA A 144 4.27 3.09 -7.68
C ALA A 144 4.26 3.24 -6.14
N THR A 145 5.00 2.37 -5.44
CA THR A 145 5.08 2.44 -3.98
C THR A 145 5.92 3.63 -3.50
N ALA A 146 6.90 4.09 -4.27
CA ALA A 146 7.65 5.32 -3.97
C ALA A 146 6.75 6.56 -4.08
N ALA A 147 5.84 6.60 -5.07
CA ALA A 147 4.81 7.64 -5.14
C ALA A 147 3.91 7.66 -3.90
N SER A 148 3.51 6.47 -3.43
CA SER A 148 2.72 6.33 -2.20
C SER A 148 3.51 6.71 -0.95
N ALA A 149 4.81 6.40 -0.89
CA ALA A 149 5.71 6.80 0.19
C ALA A 149 5.92 8.33 0.22
N LEU A 150 6.04 8.98 -0.94
CA LEU A 150 6.11 10.44 -1.06
C LEU A 150 4.82 11.10 -0.56
N ALA A 151 3.66 10.58 -0.94
CA ALA A 151 2.37 11.07 -0.42
C ALA A 151 2.23 10.84 1.09
N ALA A 152 2.68 9.70 1.61
CA ALA A 152 2.70 9.43 3.04
C ALA A 152 3.66 10.37 3.80
N ALA A 153 4.84 10.65 3.25
CA ALA A 153 5.80 11.61 3.81
C ALA A 153 5.19 13.01 3.91
N ALA A 154 4.51 13.48 2.85
CA ALA A 154 3.79 14.75 2.88
C ALA A 154 2.72 14.77 4.00
N GLY A 155 1.96 13.67 4.15
CA GLY A 155 0.97 13.52 5.23
C GLY A 155 1.57 13.51 6.65
N LEU A 156 2.85 13.17 6.79
CA LEU A 156 3.62 13.25 8.04
C LEU A 156 4.25 14.64 8.26
N GLY A 157 3.95 15.62 7.40
CA GLY A 157 4.48 16.98 7.50
C GLY A 157 5.87 17.17 6.90
N ALA A 158 6.32 16.29 6.00
CA ALA A 158 7.60 16.46 5.34
C ALA A 158 7.60 17.69 4.43
N ALA A 159 8.50 18.64 4.69
CA ALA A 159 8.77 19.77 3.80
C ALA A 159 9.79 19.39 2.71
N ARG A 160 10.65 18.39 2.99
CA ARG A 160 11.71 17.92 2.09
C ARG A 160 11.72 16.40 1.97
N VAL A 161 11.81 15.92 0.73
CA VAL A 161 12.07 14.52 0.43
C VAL A 161 13.35 14.36 -0.40
N ASP A 162 14.28 13.54 0.08
CA ASP A 162 15.45 13.11 -0.66
C ASP A 162 15.15 11.75 -1.31
N LEU A 163 14.93 11.77 -2.63
CA LEU A 163 14.61 10.59 -3.41
C LEU A 163 15.90 9.94 -3.93
N VAL A 164 16.20 8.73 -3.46
CA VAL A 164 17.41 7.98 -3.81
C VAL A 164 17.03 6.84 -4.74
N LEU A 165 17.55 6.87 -5.97
CA LEU A 165 17.15 5.90 -6.99
C LEU A 165 18.26 5.64 -8.02
N ARG A 166 18.20 4.46 -8.64
CA ARG A 166 19.22 4.05 -9.63
C ARG A 166 19.11 4.80 -10.95
N THR A 167 17.90 5.05 -11.42
CA THR A 167 17.63 5.57 -12.77
C THR A 167 17.00 6.96 -12.69
N ALA A 168 17.84 8.00 -12.67
CA ALA A 168 17.44 9.40 -12.41
C ALA A 168 16.19 9.87 -13.19
N SER A 169 15.97 9.37 -14.41
CA SER A 169 14.79 9.72 -15.21
C SER A 169 13.45 9.39 -14.54
N ARG A 170 13.39 8.39 -13.65
CA ARG A 170 12.18 8.07 -12.87
C ARG A 170 11.81 9.18 -11.87
N ALA A 171 12.74 10.05 -11.50
CA ALA A 171 12.42 11.21 -10.68
C ALA A 171 11.45 12.18 -11.39
N ALA A 172 11.50 12.25 -12.72
CA ALA A 172 10.61 13.11 -13.49
C ALA A 172 9.13 12.70 -13.35
N GLU A 173 8.88 11.41 -13.05
CA GLU A 173 7.52 10.91 -12.79
C GLU A 173 7.00 11.31 -11.39
N LEU A 174 7.91 11.53 -10.43
CA LEU A 174 7.57 11.87 -9.05
C LEU A 174 7.64 13.37 -8.73
N ALA A 175 8.36 14.16 -9.54
CA ALA A 175 8.47 15.60 -9.33
C ALA A 175 7.11 16.34 -9.38
N PRO A 176 6.21 16.08 -10.34
CA PRO A 176 4.88 16.71 -10.34
C PRO A 176 4.05 16.36 -9.11
N LEU A 177 4.19 15.11 -8.63
CA LEU A 177 3.55 14.67 -7.40
C LEU A 177 4.07 15.45 -6.20
N ALA A 178 5.39 15.57 -6.05
CA ALA A 178 6.02 16.34 -4.96
C ALA A 178 5.55 17.80 -4.96
N GLU A 179 5.52 18.43 -6.14
CA GLU A 179 5.02 19.81 -6.31
C GLU A 179 3.56 19.94 -5.88
N SER A 180 2.68 19.02 -6.32
CA SER A 180 1.26 19.01 -5.94
C SER A 180 1.02 18.84 -4.44
N LEU A 181 2.00 18.23 -3.74
CA LEU A 181 1.98 17.99 -2.30
C LEU A 181 2.70 19.11 -1.51
N GLY A 182 3.31 20.10 -2.19
CA GLY A 182 4.09 21.14 -1.53
C GLY A 182 5.41 20.65 -0.92
N VAL A 183 5.96 19.54 -1.43
CA VAL A 183 7.21 18.93 -0.94
C VAL A 183 8.37 19.30 -1.83
N SER A 184 9.47 19.78 -1.25
CA SER A 184 10.72 19.99 -1.97
C SER A 184 11.41 18.64 -2.23
N LEU A 185 11.58 18.28 -3.50
CA LEU A 185 12.21 17.02 -3.90
C LEU A 185 13.68 17.26 -4.28
N SER A 186 14.60 16.48 -3.70
CA SER A 186 15.99 16.37 -4.13
C SER A 186 16.26 14.95 -4.62
N VAL A 187 16.97 14.81 -5.74
CA VAL A 187 17.21 13.51 -6.39
C VAL A 187 18.66 13.11 -6.23
N HIS A 188 18.89 11.90 -5.72
CA HIS A 188 20.21 11.36 -5.44
C HIS A 188 20.37 9.95 -6.03
N SER A 189 21.63 9.52 -6.17
CA SER A 189 21.97 8.14 -6.52
C SER A 189 22.29 7.32 -5.27
N PHE A 190 22.31 5.99 -5.37
CA PHE A 190 22.66 5.12 -4.24
C PHE A 190 24.09 5.29 -3.72
N GLY A 191 24.97 6.00 -4.43
CA GLY A 191 26.29 6.38 -3.93
C GLY A 191 26.32 7.73 -3.21
N ASP A 192 25.20 8.45 -3.17
CA ASP A 192 25.09 9.81 -2.66
C ASP A 192 23.94 9.89 -1.63
N TRP A 193 24.15 9.22 -0.50
CA TRP A 193 23.14 9.19 0.56
C TRP A 193 23.07 10.56 1.24
N SER A 194 21.87 11.13 1.24
CA SER A 194 21.54 12.20 2.17
C SER A 194 21.63 11.67 3.62
N THR A 195 22.24 12.46 4.50
CA THR A 195 22.38 12.15 5.93
C THR A 195 21.48 13.04 6.79
N GLY A 196 21.17 12.58 8.01
CA GLY A 196 20.39 13.35 9.00
C GLY A 196 18.88 13.44 8.73
N ALA A 197 18.32 12.62 7.84
CA ALA A 197 16.87 12.48 7.74
C ALA A 197 16.37 11.59 8.90
N PRO A 198 15.38 12.03 9.70
CA PRO A 198 14.84 11.23 10.81
C PRO A 198 14.09 9.98 10.36
N LEU A 199 13.70 9.90 9.09
CA LEU A 199 12.98 8.78 8.51
C LEU A 199 13.53 8.41 7.13
N VAL A 200 13.81 7.13 6.94
CA VAL A 200 14.15 6.52 5.65
C VAL A 200 13.07 5.50 5.29
N ILE A 201 12.44 5.67 4.13
CA ILE A 201 11.43 4.75 3.60
C ILE A 201 12.03 4.00 2.40
N SER A 202 12.30 2.71 2.57
CA SER A 202 12.68 1.83 1.45
C SER A 202 11.45 1.27 0.76
N THR A 203 11.35 1.50 -0.55
CA THR A 203 10.33 0.90 -1.42
C THR A 203 10.93 -0.13 -2.39
N LEU A 204 12.15 -0.58 -2.09
CA LEU A 204 12.89 -1.53 -2.92
C LEU A 204 12.32 -2.94 -2.73
N PRO A 205 12.26 -3.76 -3.80
CA PRO A 205 11.90 -5.17 -3.67
C PRO A 205 12.87 -5.92 -2.75
N GLY A 206 12.41 -7.02 -2.15
CA GLY A 206 13.26 -7.89 -1.33
C GLY A 206 14.52 -8.33 -2.08
N GLY A 207 15.68 -8.21 -1.44
CA GLY A 207 16.99 -8.52 -2.03
C GLY A 207 17.60 -7.41 -2.91
N ALA A 208 16.81 -6.41 -3.34
CA ALA A 208 17.31 -5.35 -4.22
C ALA A 208 18.31 -4.39 -3.52
N ALA A 209 18.32 -4.39 -2.19
CA ALA A 209 19.20 -3.57 -1.37
C ALA A 209 20.45 -4.31 -0.85
N ASP A 210 20.65 -5.59 -1.19
CA ASP A 210 21.67 -6.44 -0.57
C ASP A 210 23.10 -5.97 -0.79
N ASN A 211 23.36 -5.24 -1.88
CA ASN A 211 24.66 -4.71 -2.23
C ASN A 211 24.77 -3.18 -2.04
N LEU A 212 23.80 -2.56 -1.37
CA LEU A 212 23.87 -1.13 -1.08
C LEU A 212 24.84 -0.87 0.07
N ASP A 213 25.82 -0.02 -0.19
CA ASP A 213 26.68 0.53 0.85
C ASP A 213 25.96 1.70 1.54
N VAL A 214 25.51 1.47 2.78
CA VAL A 214 24.76 2.44 3.56
C VAL A 214 25.67 3.07 4.63
N PRO A 215 25.94 4.38 4.55
CA PRO A 215 26.83 5.03 5.50
C PRO A 215 26.23 5.11 6.91
N ASP A 216 27.09 5.08 7.94
CA ASP A 216 26.66 5.18 9.35
C ASP A 216 25.83 6.44 9.61
N ALA A 217 26.17 7.55 8.96
CA ALA A 217 25.47 8.81 9.09
C ALA A 217 24.04 8.82 8.50
N ALA A 218 23.68 7.86 7.64
CA ALA A 218 22.30 7.68 7.18
C ALA A 218 21.47 6.85 8.18
N VAL A 219 22.13 5.97 8.94
CA VAL A 219 21.49 5.10 9.94
C VAL A 219 21.34 5.80 11.28
N ALA A 220 22.37 6.51 11.72
CA ALA A 220 22.40 7.16 13.03
C ALA A 220 21.27 8.18 13.17
N GLY A 221 20.40 7.98 14.16
CA GLY A 221 19.30 8.91 14.45
C GLY A 221 18.14 8.87 13.46
N SER A 222 18.07 7.87 12.58
CA SER A 222 16.95 7.68 11.65
C SER A 222 16.16 6.41 11.97
N THR A 223 14.85 6.44 11.72
CA THR A 223 14.02 5.23 11.66
C THR A 223 14.00 4.72 10.22
N LEU A 224 14.23 3.43 10.02
CA LEU A 224 13.99 2.77 8.74
C LEU A 224 12.56 2.22 8.71
N PHE A 225 11.83 2.53 7.66
CA PHE A 225 10.65 1.78 7.28
C PHE A 225 10.91 1.09 5.93
N ASP A 226 11.00 -0.24 5.95
CA ASP A 226 11.28 -1.03 4.75
C ASP A 226 10.01 -1.75 4.29
N VAL A 227 9.48 -1.38 3.14
CA VAL A 227 8.26 -1.97 2.58
C VAL A 227 8.44 -3.46 2.27
N ALA A 228 9.67 -3.92 2.07
CA ALA A 228 9.95 -5.35 1.95
C ALA A 228 9.64 -6.07 3.27
N TYR A 229 8.86 -7.16 3.19
CA TYR A 229 8.56 -8.04 4.33
C TYR A 229 9.09 -9.47 4.15
N SER A 230 9.71 -9.76 2.99
CA SER A 230 10.31 -11.04 2.67
C SER A 230 11.39 -10.87 1.61
N PRO A 231 12.59 -11.46 1.77
CA PRO A 231 13.07 -12.10 3.01
C PRO A 231 13.15 -11.09 4.17
N TRP A 232 13.05 -11.57 5.42
CA TRP A 232 13.13 -10.74 6.63
C TRP A 232 14.05 -11.37 7.69
N PRO A 233 14.91 -10.59 8.38
CA PRO A 233 15.19 -9.16 8.13
C PRO A 233 15.80 -8.92 6.75
N SER A 234 15.53 -7.77 6.14
CA SER A 234 16.19 -7.34 4.90
C SER A 234 17.65 -6.92 5.19
N ALA A 235 18.45 -6.69 4.14
CA ALA A 235 19.81 -6.14 4.33
C ALA A 235 19.78 -4.75 4.99
N LEU A 236 18.83 -3.89 4.60
CA LEU A 236 18.63 -2.58 5.23
C LEU A 236 18.18 -2.72 6.70
N ALA A 237 17.22 -3.60 6.99
CA ALA A 237 16.78 -3.84 8.36
C ALA A 237 17.94 -4.26 9.27
N ARG A 238 18.75 -5.24 8.84
CA ARG A 238 19.95 -5.66 9.58
C ARG A 238 20.91 -4.50 9.81
N ARG A 239 21.11 -3.66 8.78
CA ARG A 239 22.01 -2.52 8.84
C ARG A 239 21.57 -1.45 9.84
N TRP A 240 20.26 -1.20 9.94
CA TRP A 240 19.68 -0.29 10.94
C TRP A 240 19.71 -0.87 12.34
N GLU A 241 19.36 -2.15 12.50
CA GLU A 241 19.42 -2.86 13.78
C GLU A 241 20.85 -2.86 14.35
N GLN A 242 21.87 -3.13 13.52
CA GLN A 242 23.28 -3.06 13.92
C GLN A 242 23.73 -1.66 14.34
N GLY A 243 23.12 -0.62 13.77
CA GLY A 243 23.34 0.78 14.15
C GLY A 243 22.58 1.20 15.41
N GLY A 244 21.76 0.31 16.01
CA GLY A 244 20.93 0.63 17.16
C GLY A 244 19.72 1.52 16.83
N SER A 245 19.35 1.62 15.55
CA SER A 245 18.27 2.48 15.07
C SER A 245 16.96 1.71 14.88
N PRO A 246 15.79 2.35 15.05
CA PRO A 246 14.49 1.67 14.91
C PRO A 246 14.23 1.18 13.48
N VAL A 247 13.57 0.02 13.38
CA VAL A 247 13.15 -0.59 12.11
C VAL A 247 11.66 -0.92 12.15
N VAL A 248 10.96 -0.51 11.10
CA VAL A 248 9.55 -0.84 10.83
C VAL A 248 9.50 -1.73 9.60
N SER A 249 8.91 -2.93 9.75
CA SER A 249 8.74 -3.88 8.64
C SER A 249 7.52 -3.54 7.79
N GLY A 250 7.63 -3.81 6.48
CA GLY A 250 6.54 -3.69 5.51
C GLY A 250 5.33 -4.58 5.81
N LEU A 251 5.47 -5.54 6.73
CA LEU A 251 4.33 -6.32 7.21
C LEU A 251 3.26 -5.44 7.86
N GLY A 252 3.66 -4.37 8.56
CA GLY A 252 2.73 -3.40 9.14
C GLY A 252 1.93 -2.68 8.06
N MET A 253 2.60 -2.20 7.01
CA MET A 253 1.93 -1.57 5.86
C MET A 253 1.00 -2.55 5.15
N LEU A 254 1.43 -3.81 4.94
CA LEU A 254 0.61 -4.85 4.33
C LEU A 254 -0.69 -5.09 5.11
N LEU A 255 -0.59 -5.15 6.45
CA LEU A 255 -1.73 -5.31 7.34
C LEU A 255 -2.70 -4.13 7.25
N HIS A 256 -2.18 -2.91 7.38
CA HIS A 256 -3.01 -1.70 7.41
C HIS A 256 -3.63 -1.37 6.06
N GLN A 257 -2.92 -1.58 4.95
CA GLN A 257 -3.52 -1.40 3.62
C GLN A 257 -4.64 -2.41 3.38
N ALA A 258 -4.45 -3.66 3.80
CA ALA A 258 -5.46 -4.70 3.63
C ALA A 258 -6.71 -4.40 4.47
N LEU A 259 -6.55 -3.81 5.65
CA LEU A 259 -7.69 -3.37 6.46
C LEU A 259 -8.53 -2.32 5.72
N VAL A 260 -7.87 -1.32 5.11
CA VAL A 260 -8.56 -0.29 4.32
C VAL A 260 -9.18 -0.89 3.05
N GLN A 261 -8.54 -1.90 2.43
CA GLN A 261 -9.15 -2.65 1.34
C GLN A 261 -10.44 -3.34 1.77
N VAL A 262 -10.47 -3.94 2.98
CA VAL A 262 -11.70 -4.54 3.53
C VAL A 262 -12.78 -3.48 3.74
N ARG A 263 -12.45 -2.28 4.24
CA ARG A 263 -13.41 -1.15 4.33
C ARG A 263 -14.02 -0.83 2.97
N ILE A 264 -13.19 -0.73 1.93
CA ILE A 264 -13.65 -0.45 0.55
C ILE A 264 -14.53 -1.61 0.04
N PHE A 265 -14.13 -2.86 0.23
CA PHE A 265 -14.90 -4.00 -0.27
C PHE A 265 -16.24 -4.19 0.45
N VAL A 266 -16.32 -3.82 1.73
CA VAL A 266 -17.54 -3.94 2.54
C VAL A 266 -18.46 -2.73 2.38
N GLY A 267 -17.91 -1.51 2.50
CA GLY A 267 -18.67 -0.27 2.59
C GLY A 267 -18.54 0.65 1.38
N GLY A 268 -17.66 0.36 0.44
CA GLY A 268 -17.43 1.20 -0.75
C GLY A 268 -16.67 2.51 -0.48
N ASP A 269 -16.17 2.70 0.74
CA ASP A 269 -15.51 3.92 1.21
C ASP A 269 -14.30 3.57 2.11
N PRO A 270 -13.08 4.03 1.78
CA PRO A 270 -11.90 3.81 2.63
C PRO A 270 -11.94 4.53 3.99
N ALA A 271 -12.72 5.60 4.12
CA ALA A 271 -12.80 6.42 5.33
C ALA A 271 -13.74 5.81 6.37
N LEU A 272 -14.77 5.06 5.96
CA LEU A 272 -15.75 4.45 6.85
C LEU A 272 -15.16 3.23 7.56
N PRO A 273 -15.01 3.24 8.90
CA PRO A 273 -14.52 2.08 9.65
C PRO A 273 -15.49 0.89 9.59
N LEU A 274 -14.95 -0.30 9.83
CA LEU A 274 -15.76 -1.52 10.00
C LEU A 274 -16.39 -1.56 11.40
N GLU A 275 -17.57 -2.16 11.55
CA GLU A 275 -18.28 -2.30 12.84
C GLU A 275 -17.42 -3.00 13.92
N ARG A 276 -16.58 -3.96 13.51
CA ARG A 276 -15.68 -4.73 14.38
C ARG A 276 -14.21 -4.58 13.96
N GLU A 277 -13.82 -3.36 13.60
CA GLU A 277 -12.51 -3.09 12.99
C GLU A 277 -11.32 -3.58 13.82
N ASP A 278 -11.32 -3.34 15.13
CA ASP A 278 -10.23 -3.77 16.02
C ASP A 278 -10.08 -5.30 16.06
N GLU A 279 -11.20 -6.02 16.08
CA GLU A 279 -11.22 -7.48 16.04
C GLU A 279 -10.72 -8.01 14.70
N VAL A 280 -11.11 -7.34 13.59
CA VAL A 280 -10.62 -7.64 12.24
C VAL A 280 -9.12 -7.43 12.17
N LEU A 281 -8.60 -6.28 12.59
CA LEU A 281 -7.18 -5.96 12.60
C LEU A 281 -6.39 -6.97 13.44
N ALA A 282 -6.88 -7.33 14.62
CA ALA A 282 -6.24 -8.32 15.48
C ALA A 282 -6.21 -9.72 14.83
N ALA A 283 -7.30 -10.14 14.18
CA ALA A 283 -7.35 -11.43 13.48
C ALA A 283 -6.42 -11.48 12.27
N MET A 284 -6.40 -10.40 11.47
CA MET A 284 -5.49 -10.23 10.35
C MET A 284 -4.03 -10.29 10.81
N ARG A 285 -3.68 -9.57 11.88
CA ARG A 285 -2.32 -9.58 12.45
C ARG A 285 -1.88 -11.00 12.84
N ARG A 286 -2.73 -11.75 13.56
CA ARG A 286 -2.45 -13.16 13.91
C ARG A 286 -2.21 -14.03 12.67
N ALA A 287 -2.99 -13.83 11.61
CA ALA A 287 -2.90 -14.64 10.39
C ALA A 287 -1.57 -14.49 9.63
N VAL A 288 -0.86 -13.36 9.79
CA VAL A 288 0.42 -13.12 9.11
C VAL A 288 1.65 -13.19 10.00
N SER A 289 1.44 -13.16 11.32
CA SER A 289 2.46 -13.44 12.34
C SER A 289 2.64 -14.94 12.56
N ALA A 290 1.58 -15.74 12.43
CA ALA A 290 1.72 -17.17 12.30
C ALA A 290 2.33 -17.48 10.94
N GLY A 291 3.61 -17.84 10.88
CA GLY A 291 4.20 -18.48 9.70
C GLY A 291 3.39 -19.73 9.32
N PRO A 292 3.59 -20.30 8.12
CA PRO A 292 2.95 -21.56 7.78
C PRO A 292 3.28 -22.58 8.89
N ALA A 293 2.24 -23.16 9.51
CA ALA A 293 2.44 -24.31 10.37
C ALA A 293 3.18 -25.36 9.56
N HIS A 294 4.42 -25.65 9.95
CA HIS A 294 5.22 -26.75 9.43
C HIS A 294 4.61 -28.08 9.86
#